data_AF-A0A7Y2E4W9-F1
#
_entry.id   AF-A0A7Y2E4W9-F1
#
_cell.length_a   1.000
_cell.length_b   1.000
_cell.length_c   1.000
_cell.angle_alpha   90.00
_cell.angle_beta   90.00
_cell.angle_gamma   90.00
#
_symmetry.space_group_name_H-M   'P 1'
#
loop_
_entity.id
_entity.type
_entity.pdbx_description
1 polymer ?
#
loop_
_entity_poly.entity_id
_entity_poly.type
_entity_poly.pdbx_seq_one_letter_code
_entity_poly.pdbx_strand_id
1 'polypeptide(L)'
;MTLESEWLFLGESAALGTAAMFAVVSILFSLAARETSAFAVNLARITLAVPLLLAFTMLTQSGAWWETLSLNRTLILALSGWIGLTLGDWALFSSFARLGPRVPTLMMTLAPPITAFLAVPLLGETLGWIQIGGMVVTLAGVVWVVLERAPVGTKPHADLALGLSLAFIGATAQGTGLVLSKMGMAGEVDPLPATLVRMVAAMIGAWILVIVQRKWGELGSL
;
A
#
# COMPACT_ATOMS: atom_id res chain seq x y z
N MET A 1 29.07 -23.11 9.57
CA MET A 1 28.49 -23.17 8.22
C MET A 1 26.96 -23.35 8.21
N THR A 2 26.28 -23.42 9.36
CA THR A 2 24.82 -23.67 9.45
C THR A 2 23.98 -22.46 9.86
N LEU A 3 24.56 -21.47 10.56
CA LEU A 3 23.81 -20.27 10.98
C LEU A 3 23.65 -19.25 9.85
N GLU A 4 24.60 -19.11 8.93
CA GLU A 4 24.50 -18.17 7.81
C GLU A 4 23.41 -18.57 6.79
N SER A 5 23.12 -19.86 6.65
CA SER A 5 22.05 -20.35 5.75
C SER A 5 20.64 -20.11 6.28
N GLU A 6 20.44 -20.01 7.61
CA GLU A 6 19.11 -19.75 8.20
C GLU A 6 18.65 -18.30 7.96
N TRP A 7 19.59 -17.36 7.86
CA TRP A 7 19.30 -15.95 7.53
C TRP A 7 19.24 -15.69 6.02
N LEU A 8 19.83 -16.57 5.21
CA LEU A 8 19.92 -16.45 3.75
C LEU A 8 18.55 -16.46 3.06
N PHE A 9 17.51 -17.02 3.71
CA PHE A 9 16.14 -17.05 3.17
C PHE A 9 15.14 -16.20 3.95
N LEU A 10 15.58 -15.37 4.90
CA LEU A 10 14.66 -14.58 5.72
C LEU A 10 13.85 -13.60 4.86
N GLY A 11 14.49 -12.99 3.86
CA GLY A 11 13.84 -12.06 2.94
C GLY A 11 12.82 -12.76 2.04
N GLU A 12 13.17 -13.90 1.45
CA GLU A 12 12.31 -14.73 0.61
C GLU A 12 11.12 -15.27 1.40
N SER A 13 11.37 -15.74 2.63
CA SER A 13 10.32 -16.22 3.53
C SER A 13 9.39 -15.10 3.96
N ALA A 14 9.92 -13.90 4.26
CA ALA A 14 9.12 -12.72 4.56
C ALA A 14 8.30 -12.27 3.34
N ALA A 15 8.85 -12.35 2.13
CA ALA A 15 8.14 -12.03 0.89
C ALA A 15 6.99 -13.02 0.61
N LEU A 16 7.24 -14.32 0.75
CA LEU A 16 6.21 -15.36 0.62
C LEU A 16 5.14 -15.25 1.70
N GLY A 17 5.54 -15.01 2.95
CA GLY A 17 4.62 -14.75 4.07
C GLY A 17 3.75 -13.53 3.80
N THR A 18 4.35 -12.44 3.31
CA THR A 18 3.62 -11.23 2.89
C THR A 18 2.63 -11.55 1.77
N ALA A 19 3.03 -12.30 0.74
CA ALA A 19 2.15 -12.70 -0.36
C ALA A 19 0.96 -13.56 0.14
N ALA A 20 1.21 -14.51 1.03
CA ALA A 20 0.16 -15.33 1.64
C ALA A 20 -0.83 -14.48 2.46
N MET A 21 -0.31 -13.55 3.28
CA MET A 21 -1.16 -12.60 4.02
C MET A 21 -1.99 -11.72 3.07
N PHE A 22 -1.39 -11.22 1.99
CA PHE A 22 -2.11 -10.45 0.96
C PHE A 22 -3.22 -11.26 0.28
N ALA A 23 -2.99 -12.55 0.02
CA ALA A 23 -4.01 -13.43 -0.54
C ALA A 23 -5.19 -13.60 0.44
N VAL A 24 -4.91 -13.89 1.71
CA VAL A 24 -5.95 -14.01 2.76
C VAL A 24 -6.71 -12.70 2.93
N VAL A 25 -6.00 -11.57 3.05
CA VAL A 25 -6.61 -10.23 3.17
C VAL A 25 -7.49 -9.92 1.98
N SER A 26 -7.08 -10.27 0.76
CA SER A 26 -7.89 -10.04 -0.45
C SER A 26 -9.21 -10.81 -0.43
N ILE A 27 -9.21 -12.05 0.08
CA ILE A 27 -10.43 -12.85 0.27
C ILE A 27 -11.34 -12.19 1.32
N LEU A 28 -10.78 -11.84 2.49
CA LEU A 28 -11.54 -11.21 3.58
C LEU A 28 -12.12 -9.85 3.15
N PHE A 29 -11.33 -9.02 2.44
CA PHE A 29 -11.81 -7.77 1.86
C PHE A 29 -12.92 -7.99 0.84
N SER A 30 -12.80 -9.01 -0.01
CA SER A 30 -13.82 -9.32 -1.01
C SER A 30 -15.13 -9.79 -0.37
N LEU A 31 -15.08 -10.47 0.79
CA LEU A 31 -16.26 -10.82 1.56
C LEU A 31 -16.86 -9.59 2.25
N ALA A 32 -16.05 -8.80 2.95
CA ALA A 32 -16.51 -7.60 3.65
C ALA A 32 -17.07 -6.53 2.68
N ALA A 33 -16.50 -6.40 1.48
CA ALA A 33 -16.94 -5.46 0.46
C ALA A 33 -18.29 -5.84 -0.20
N ARG A 34 -18.86 -7.01 0.10
CA ARG A 34 -20.24 -7.36 -0.30
C ARG A 34 -21.27 -6.66 0.57
N GLU A 35 -20.92 -6.41 1.83
CA GLU A 35 -21.82 -5.83 2.85
C GLU A 35 -21.64 -4.31 2.98
N THR A 36 -20.48 -3.77 2.61
CA THR A 36 -20.19 -2.34 2.69
C THR A 36 -19.23 -1.87 1.59
N SER A 37 -19.05 -0.55 1.45
CA SER A 37 -18.11 0.00 0.46
C SER A 37 -16.67 -0.41 0.79
N ALA A 38 -15.87 -0.71 -0.25
CA ALA A 38 -14.47 -1.09 -0.06
C ALA A 38 -13.64 -0.02 0.66
N PHE A 39 -13.99 1.26 0.48
CA PHE A 39 -13.40 2.37 1.23
C PHE A 39 -13.74 2.33 2.73
N ALA A 40 -14.98 1.98 3.10
CA ALA A 40 -15.36 1.83 4.51
C ALA A 40 -14.63 0.65 5.18
N VAL A 41 -14.48 -0.48 4.47
CA VAL A 41 -13.66 -1.61 4.94
C VAL A 41 -12.22 -1.15 5.18
N ASN A 42 -11.67 -0.34 4.27
CA ASN A 42 -10.32 0.20 4.42
C ASN A 42 -10.15 1.15 5.61
N LEU A 43 -11.11 2.05 5.81
CA LEU A 43 -11.13 2.96 6.94
C LEU A 43 -11.17 2.19 8.26
N ALA A 44 -12.01 1.14 8.34
CA ALA A 44 -12.04 0.24 9.49
C ALA A 44 -10.71 -0.48 9.67
N ARG A 45 -10.12 -1.02 8.59
CA ARG A 45 -8.80 -1.67 8.61
C ARG A 45 -7.74 -0.77 9.23
N ILE A 46 -7.59 0.45 8.72
CA ILE A 46 -6.55 1.39 9.19
C ILE A 46 -6.83 1.82 10.63
N THR A 47 -8.09 2.07 10.99
CA THR A 47 -8.47 2.48 12.34
C THR A 47 -8.19 1.37 13.37
N LEU A 48 -8.41 0.11 13.01
CA LEU A 48 -8.09 -1.04 13.88
C LEU A 48 -6.59 -1.38 13.88
N ALA A 49 -5.89 -1.16 12.76
CA ALA A 49 -4.47 -1.45 12.63
C ALA A 49 -3.62 -0.60 13.58
N VAL A 50 -3.95 0.67 13.79
CA VAL A 50 -3.16 1.58 14.65
C VAL A 50 -3.04 1.08 16.10
N PRO A 51 -4.13 0.82 16.86
CA PRO A 51 -4.01 0.34 18.24
C PRO A 51 -3.38 -1.05 18.32
N LEU A 52 -3.66 -1.95 17.37
CA LEU A 52 -3.04 -3.28 17.33
C LEU A 52 -1.53 -3.21 17.07
N LEU A 53 -1.11 -2.36 16.13
CA LEU A 53 0.29 -2.17 15.80
C LEU A 53 1.03 -1.44 16.92
N LEU A 54 0.37 -0.48 17.60
CA LEU A 54 0.91 0.16 18.79
C LEU A 54 1.14 -0.88 19.89
N ALA A 55 0.12 -1.69 20.22
CA ALA A 55 0.24 -2.74 21.23
C ALA A 55 1.35 -3.73 20.87
N PHE A 56 1.41 -4.17 19.60
CA PHE A 56 2.46 -5.07 19.13
C PHE A 56 3.86 -4.43 19.24
N THR A 57 4.00 -3.16 18.88
CA THR A 57 5.27 -2.42 19.02
C THR A 57 5.68 -2.32 20.48
N MET A 58 4.75 -2.01 21.39
CA MET A 58 5.01 -1.97 22.84
C MET A 58 5.44 -3.32 23.43
N LEU A 59 4.92 -4.43 22.90
CA LEU A 59 5.21 -5.77 23.41
C LEU A 59 6.53 -6.34 22.87
N THR A 60 6.96 -5.90 21.68
CA THR A 60 8.09 -6.50 20.96
C THR A 60 9.34 -5.64 20.96
N GLN A 61 9.20 -4.31 20.98
CA GLN A 61 10.33 -3.40 21.02
C GLN A 61 10.75 -3.13 22.45
N SER A 62 12.03 -3.39 22.76
CA SER A 62 12.64 -3.03 24.02
C SER A 62 13.23 -1.62 23.95
N GLY A 63 13.13 -0.87 25.04
CA GLY A 63 13.72 0.47 25.15
C GLY A 63 12.91 1.59 24.46
N ALA A 64 13.55 2.76 24.36
CA ALA A 64 12.95 3.99 23.89
C ALA A 64 13.02 4.08 22.35
N TRP A 65 12.34 3.18 21.64
CA TRP A 65 12.31 3.14 20.16
C TRP A 65 11.94 4.50 19.52
N TRP A 66 11.21 5.35 20.24
CA TRP A 66 10.86 6.72 19.81
C TRP A 66 12.07 7.65 19.70
N GLU A 67 13.18 7.37 20.38
CA GLU A 67 14.42 8.18 20.29
C GLU A 67 15.06 8.10 18.90
N THR A 68 14.86 6.99 18.18
CA THR A 68 15.33 6.84 16.79
C THR A 68 14.50 7.68 15.79
N LEU A 69 13.31 8.11 16.20
CA LEU A 69 12.35 8.88 15.40
C LEU A 69 12.54 10.39 15.61
N SER A 70 13.60 10.95 15.03
CA SER A 70 13.76 12.40 14.93
C SER A 70 12.54 13.06 14.25
N LEU A 71 12.34 14.37 14.48
CA LEU A 71 11.23 15.12 13.87
C LEU A 71 11.23 14.99 12.34
N ASN A 72 12.40 15.13 11.69
CA ASN A 72 12.50 15.03 10.23
C ASN A 72 12.08 13.64 9.72
N ARG A 73 12.57 12.57 10.37
CA ARG A 73 12.18 11.19 10.03
C ARG A 73 10.68 10.96 10.22
N THR A 74 10.14 11.45 11.32
CA THR A 74 8.70 11.36 11.63
C THR A 74 7.87 12.08 10.58
N LEU A 75 8.27 13.27 10.12
CA LEU A 75 7.57 14.01 9.07
C LEU A 75 7.62 13.29 7.71
N ILE A 76 8.78 12.74 7.33
CA ILE A 76 8.92 11.96 6.09
C ILE A 76 8.06 10.68 6.14
N LEU A 77 8.04 9.99 7.28
CA LEU A 77 7.20 8.80 7.50
C LEU A 77 5.71 9.16 7.52
N ALA A 78 5.33 10.26 8.15
CA ALA A 78 3.96 10.73 8.12
C ALA A 78 3.52 11.07 6.69
N LEU A 79 4.36 11.77 5.92
CA LEU A 79 4.12 12.08 4.52
C LEU A 79 4.00 10.81 3.66
N SER A 80 4.86 9.81 3.91
CA SER A 80 4.76 8.48 3.31
C SER A 80 3.41 7.82 3.58
N GLY A 81 2.93 7.87 4.82
CA GLY A 81 1.61 7.35 5.21
C GLY A 81 0.47 8.08 4.49
N TRP A 82 0.50 9.41 4.46
CA TRP A 82 -0.49 10.21 3.73
C TRP A 82 -0.52 9.92 2.23
N ILE A 83 0.63 9.89 1.57
CA ILE A 83 0.69 9.66 0.13
C ILE A 83 0.33 8.21 -0.17
N GLY A 84 1.04 7.24 0.41
CA GLY A 84 0.88 5.83 0.06
C GLY A 84 -0.44 5.22 0.55
N LEU A 85 -0.83 5.51 1.78
CA LEU A 85 -1.93 4.80 2.45
C LEU A 85 -3.22 5.63 2.53
N THR A 86 -3.17 6.97 2.55
CA THR A 86 -4.42 7.77 2.49
C THR A 86 -4.82 8.04 1.04
N LEU A 87 -3.99 8.76 0.29
CA LEU A 87 -4.29 9.14 -1.09
C LEU A 87 -4.27 7.92 -2.01
N GLY A 88 -3.28 7.05 -1.85
CA GLY A 88 -3.16 5.82 -2.63
C GLY A 88 -4.37 4.90 -2.45
N ASP A 89 -4.77 4.62 -1.21
CA ASP A 89 -5.95 3.80 -0.95
C ASP A 89 -7.23 4.48 -1.43
N TRP A 90 -7.41 5.78 -1.18
CA TRP A 90 -8.59 6.51 -1.67
C TRP A 90 -8.73 6.38 -3.20
N ALA A 91 -7.64 6.57 -3.95
CA ALA A 91 -7.64 6.43 -5.40
C ALA A 91 -7.92 4.96 -5.82
N LEU A 92 -7.32 3.98 -5.15
CA LEU A 92 -7.54 2.56 -5.41
C LEU A 92 -9.00 2.15 -5.18
N PHE A 93 -9.58 2.50 -4.03
CA PHE A 93 -10.96 2.14 -3.70
C PHE A 93 -11.97 2.92 -4.55
N SER A 94 -11.64 4.15 -4.95
CA SER A 94 -12.43 4.89 -5.95
C SER A 94 -12.41 4.19 -7.31
N SER A 95 -11.30 3.55 -7.67
CA SER A 95 -11.21 2.71 -8.86
C SER A 95 -12.00 1.40 -8.71
N PHE A 96 -12.00 0.77 -7.53
CA PHE A 96 -12.82 -0.43 -7.27
C PHE A 96 -14.31 -0.16 -7.49
N ALA A 97 -14.82 0.99 -7.08
CA ALA A 97 -16.22 1.38 -7.30
C ALA A 97 -16.58 1.51 -8.80
N ARG A 98 -15.59 1.72 -9.68
CA ARG A 98 -15.77 1.95 -11.12
C ARG A 98 -15.50 0.74 -11.98
N LEU A 99 -14.45 -0.03 -11.66
CA LEU A 99 -13.94 -1.14 -12.48
C LEU A 99 -14.12 -2.52 -11.82
N GLY A 100 -14.63 -2.55 -10.59
CA GLY A 100 -14.51 -3.71 -9.71
C GLY A 100 -13.07 -3.91 -9.19
N PRO A 101 -12.84 -4.85 -8.26
CA PRO A 101 -11.56 -5.01 -7.58
C PRO A 101 -10.46 -5.65 -8.45
N ARG A 102 -10.81 -6.46 -9.46
CA ARG A 102 -9.83 -7.24 -10.24
C ARG A 102 -8.82 -6.35 -10.97
N VAL A 103 -9.28 -5.41 -11.78
CA VAL A 103 -8.40 -4.57 -12.62
C VAL A 103 -7.50 -3.67 -11.77
N PRO A 104 -8.01 -2.92 -10.77
CA PRO A 104 -7.17 -2.00 -10.02
C PRO A 104 -6.17 -2.73 -9.10
N THR A 105 -6.52 -3.92 -8.58
CA THR A 105 -5.54 -4.77 -7.87
C THR A 105 -4.44 -5.27 -8.80
N LEU A 106 -4.73 -5.57 -10.06
CA LEU A 106 -3.69 -5.91 -11.04
C LEU A 106 -2.81 -4.69 -11.36
N MET A 107 -3.38 -3.49 -11.45
CA MET A 107 -2.61 -2.26 -11.65
C MET A 107 -1.69 -1.93 -10.48
N MET A 108 -2.01 -2.34 -9.25
CA MET A 108 -1.14 -2.18 -8.09
C MET A 108 0.21 -2.90 -8.23
N THR A 109 0.32 -3.86 -9.13
CA THR A 109 1.60 -4.54 -9.43
C THR A 109 2.59 -3.65 -10.20
N LEU A 110 2.15 -2.45 -10.62
CA LEU A 110 3.03 -1.37 -11.08
C LEU A 110 3.71 -0.64 -9.92
N ALA A 111 3.31 -0.85 -8.66
CA ALA A 111 3.96 -0.20 -7.53
C ALA A 111 5.45 -0.58 -7.40
N PRO A 112 5.88 -1.87 -7.48
CA PRO A 112 7.29 -2.24 -7.49
C PRO A 112 8.14 -1.54 -8.56
N PRO A 113 7.79 -1.53 -9.87
CA PRO A 113 8.60 -0.82 -10.87
C PRO A 113 8.57 0.71 -10.66
N ILE A 114 7.46 1.29 -10.19
CA ILE A 114 7.43 2.71 -9.83
C ILE A 114 8.37 3.00 -8.66
N THR A 115 8.36 2.15 -7.61
CA THR A 115 9.29 2.25 -6.49
C THR A 115 10.73 2.15 -6.98
N ALA A 116 11.05 1.19 -7.83
CA ALA A 116 12.40 1.01 -8.37
C ALA A 116 12.84 2.24 -9.18
N PHE A 117 11.96 2.75 -10.06
CA PHE A 117 12.20 3.95 -10.86
C PHE A 117 12.45 5.19 -10.00
N LEU A 118 11.73 5.35 -8.90
CA LEU A 118 11.90 6.47 -7.97
C LEU A 118 13.11 6.29 -7.04
N ALA A 119 13.37 5.06 -6.58
CA ALA A 119 14.42 4.75 -5.63
C ALA A 119 15.83 4.91 -6.24
N VAL A 120 16.03 4.55 -7.50
CA VAL A 120 17.33 4.71 -8.18
C VAL A 120 17.86 6.15 -8.10
N PRO A 121 17.14 7.18 -8.57
CA PRO A 121 17.63 8.56 -8.51
C PRO A 121 17.54 9.18 -7.11
N LEU A 122 16.54 8.82 -6.28
CA LEU A 122 16.31 9.48 -4.98
C LEU A 122 17.12 8.88 -3.83
N LEU A 123 17.41 7.58 -3.88
CA LEU A 123 18.13 6.84 -2.84
C LEU A 123 19.53 6.40 -3.30
N GLY A 124 19.87 6.57 -4.59
CA GLY A 124 21.12 6.05 -5.16
C GLY A 124 21.15 4.52 -5.24
N GLU A 125 19.98 3.86 -5.22
CA GLU A 125 19.89 2.42 -5.37
C GLU A 125 20.33 2.00 -6.79
N THR A 126 20.98 0.86 -6.91
CA THR A 126 21.32 0.27 -8.22
C THR A 126 20.55 -1.03 -8.41
N LEU A 127 20.06 -1.25 -9.63
CA LEU A 127 19.31 -2.45 -9.99
C LEU A 127 20.22 -3.41 -10.76
N GLY A 128 20.45 -4.57 -10.18
CA GLY A 128 21.14 -5.66 -10.87
C GLY A 128 20.28 -6.26 -11.98
N TRP A 129 20.92 -6.85 -12.99
CA TRP A 129 20.23 -7.47 -14.13
C TRP A 129 19.23 -8.56 -13.72
N ILE A 130 19.50 -9.31 -12.64
CA ILE A 130 18.60 -10.33 -12.11
C ILE A 130 17.33 -9.68 -11.52
N GLN A 131 17.45 -8.55 -10.81
CA GLN A 131 16.31 -7.84 -10.24
C GLN A 131 15.41 -7.27 -11.34
N ILE A 132 16.02 -6.72 -12.40
CA ILE A 132 15.30 -6.26 -13.60
C ILE A 132 14.57 -7.44 -14.26
N GLY A 133 15.25 -8.57 -14.45
CA GLY A 133 14.63 -9.78 -14.99
C GLY A 133 13.44 -10.27 -14.16
N GLY A 134 13.58 -10.31 -12.83
CA GLY A 134 12.49 -10.67 -11.92
C GLY A 134 11.28 -9.73 -12.00
N MET A 135 11.53 -8.42 -12.11
CA MET A 135 10.48 -7.42 -12.34
C MET A 135 9.76 -7.64 -13.67
N VAL A 136 10.50 -7.89 -14.76
CA VAL A 136 9.91 -8.14 -16.09
C VAL A 136 9.05 -9.40 -16.07
N VAL A 137 9.53 -10.49 -15.47
CA VAL A 137 8.75 -11.74 -15.35
C VAL A 137 7.47 -11.53 -14.54
N THR A 138 7.55 -10.78 -13.44
CA THR A 138 6.39 -10.46 -12.61
C THR A 138 5.37 -9.63 -13.39
N LEU A 139 5.80 -8.58 -14.09
CA LEU A 139 4.93 -7.74 -14.93
C LEU A 139 4.30 -8.55 -16.07
N ALA A 140 5.06 -9.44 -16.71
CA ALA A 140 4.54 -10.32 -17.75
C ALA A 140 3.43 -11.24 -17.22
N GLY A 141 3.62 -11.84 -16.04
CA GLY A 141 2.60 -12.65 -15.38
C GLY A 141 1.33 -11.87 -15.05
N VAL A 142 1.47 -10.63 -14.58
CA VAL A 142 0.31 -9.76 -14.33
C VAL A 142 -0.41 -9.43 -15.62
N VAL A 143 0.31 -9.01 -16.67
CA VAL A 143 -0.28 -8.69 -17.98
C VAL A 143 -1.05 -9.90 -18.51
N TRP A 144 -0.48 -11.10 -18.38
CA TRP A 144 -1.18 -12.34 -18.74
C TRP A 144 -2.52 -12.49 -18.01
N VAL A 145 -2.54 -12.36 -16.68
CA VAL A 145 -3.77 -12.48 -15.86
C VAL A 145 -4.79 -11.37 -16.15
N VAL A 146 -4.34 -10.17 -16.50
CA VAL A 146 -5.21 -9.05 -16.93
C VAL A 146 -5.87 -9.37 -18.27
N LEU A 147 -5.10 -9.90 -19.23
CA LEU A 147 -5.57 -10.22 -20.57
C LEU A 147 -6.50 -11.45 -20.59
N GLU A 148 -6.37 -12.34 -19.60
CA GLU A 148 -7.26 -13.47 -19.41
C GLU A 148 -8.69 -12.97 -19.07
N ARG A 149 -9.60 -13.06 -20.04
CA ARG A 149 -10.91 -12.38 -20.08
C ARG A 149 -11.71 -12.52 -18.77
N ALA A 150 -12.41 -11.45 -18.41
CA ALA A 150 -13.55 -11.50 -17.50
C ALA A 150 -14.75 -12.21 -18.17
N PRO A 151 -15.67 -12.84 -17.40
CA PRO A 151 -16.84 -13.51 -17.94
C PRO A 151 -17.63 -12.60 -18.90
N VAL A 152 -18.08 -13.19 -20.00
CA VAL A 152 -18.92 -12.54 -21.02
C VAL A 152 -20.15 -11.90 -20.36
N GLY A 153 -20.30 -10.58 -20.42
CA GLY A 153 -21.49 -9.86 -19.93
C GLY A 153 -21.26 -8.54 -19.18
N THR A 154 -20.02 -8.13 -18.92
CA THR A 154 -19.74 -6.82 -18.30
C THR A 154 -19.95 -5.69 -19.30
N LYS A 155 -20.92 -4.81 -19.01
CA LYS A 155 -21.18 -3.59 -19.80
C LYS A 155 -19.89 -2.76 -19.87
N PRO A 156 -19.59 -2.08 -21.00
CA PRO A 156 -18.52 -1.10 -21.06
C PRO A 156 -18.78 -0.05 -19.98
N HIS A 157 -17.91 0.04 -18.97
CA HIS A 157 -18.01 1.09 -17.96
C HIS A 157 -17.76 2.42 -18.67
N ALA A 158 -18.76 3.31 -18.66
CA ALA A 158 -18.62 4.70 -19.14
C ALA A 158 -17.45 5.45 -18.46
N ASP A 159 -16.96 4.91 -17.34
CA ASP A 159 -15.88 5.43 -16.52
C ASP A 159 -14.56 4.64 -16.61
N LEU A 160 -14.35 3.82 -17.65
CA LEU A 160 -13.15 2.99 -17.77
C LEU A 160 -11.86 3.80 -17.65
N ALA A 161 -11.75 4.89 -18.40
CA ALA A 161 -10.56 5.75 -18.39
C ALA A 161 -10.29 6.33 -17.00
N LEU A 162 -11.31 6.87 -16.34
CA LEU A 162 -11.18 7.44 -15.00
C LEU A 162 -10.84 6.38 -13.95
N GLY A 163 -11.44 5.19 -14.04
CA GLY A 163 -11.09 4.06 -13.19
C GLY A 163 -9.62 3.64 -13.34
N LEU A 164 -9.12 3.55 -14.58
CA LEU A 164 -7.73 3.21 -14.85
C LEU A 164 -6.77 4.30 -14.36
N SER A 165 -7.11 5.58 -14.57
CA SER A 165 -6.34 6.71 -14.06
C SER A 165 -6.27 6.68 -12.53
N LEU A 166 -7.38 6.43 -11.83
CA LEU A 166 -7.42 6.32 -10.37
C LEU A 166 -6.57 5.14 -9.86
N ALA A 167 -6.63 3.99 -10.53
CA ALA A 167 -5.81 2.84 -10.18
C ALA A 167 -4.30 3.11 -10.37
N PHE A 168 -3.94 3.79 -11.46
CA PHE A 168 -2.56 4.20 -11.73
C PHE A 168 -2.05 5.23 -10.71
N ILE A 169 -2.87 6.20 -10.33
CA ILE A 169 -2.58 7.15 -9.25
C ILE A 169 -2.35 6.39 -7.95
N GLY A 170 -3.21 5.41 -7.63
CA GLY A 170 -3.05 4.55 -6.45
C GLY A 170 -1.71 3.80 -6.45
N ALA A 171 -1.35 3.16 -7.56
CA ALA A 171 -0.06 2.48 -7.71
C ALA A 171 1.14 3.43 -7.57
N THR A 172 1.04 4.63 -8.14
CA THR A 172 2.09 5.65 -8.07
C THR A 172 2.27 6.18 -6.65
N ALA A 173 1.16 6.46 -5.97
CA ALA A 173 1.13 6.90 -4.59
C ALA A 173 1.73 5.84 -3.65
N GLN A 174 1.39 4.57 -3.84
CA GLN A 174 1.97 3.45 -3.10
C GLN A 174 3.47 3.31 -3.34
N GLY A 175 3.92 3.41 -4.60
CA GLY A 175 5.34 3.36 -4.93
C GLY A 175 6.13 4.51 -4.32
N THR A 176 5.59 5.73 -4.40
CA THR A 176 6.15 6.96 -3.80
C THR A 176 6.18 6.87 -2.27
N GLY A 177 5.08 6.45 -1.66
CA GLY A 177 4.97 6.25 -0.22
C GLY A 177 6.01 5.24 0.28
N LEU A 178 6.28 4.17 -0.48
CA LEU A 178 7.32 3.21 -0.12
C LEU A 178 8.73 3.81 -0.18
N VAL A 179 9.06 4.61 -1.19
CA VAL A 179 10.36 5.31 -1.27
C VAL A 179 10.53 6.30 -0.13
N LEU A 180 9.51 7.10 0.17
CA LEU A 180 9.52 8.01 1.33
C LEU A 180 9.67 7.23 2.64
N SER A 181 9.05 6.06 2.77
CA SER A 181 9.23 5.21 3.94
C SER A 181 10.68 4.75 4.07
N LYS A 182 11.32 4.32 2.98
CA LYS A 182 12.74 3.95 2.99
C LYS A 182 13.61 5.14 3.42
N MET A 183 13.35 6.34 2.89
CA MET A 183 14.05 7.56 3.30
C MET A 183 13.87 7.86 4.79
N GLY A 184 12.65 7.77 5.30
CA GLY A 184 12.33 8.00 6.70
C GLY A 184 12.94 6.97 7.65
N MET A 185 13.19 5.75 7.15
CA MET A 185 13.84 4.67 7.89
C MET A 185 15.36 4.64 7.76
N ALA A 186 15.96 5.52 6.93
CA ALA A 186 17.41 5.49 6.69
C ALA A 186 18.20 5.60 8.01
N GLY A 187 19.09 4.64 8.25
CA GLY A 187 19.85 4.49 9.50
C GLY A 187 19.25 3.42 10.42
N GLU A 188 19.13 3.73 11.70
CA GLU A 188 18.76 2.78 12.77
C GLU A 188 17.27 2.82 13.16
N VAL A 189 16.38 3.23 12.25
CA VAL A 189 14.95 3.24 12.57
C VAL A 189 14.36 1.86 12.30
N ASP A 190 13.82 1.26 13.36
CA ASP A 190 13.15 -0.03 13.22
C ASP A 190 11.89 0.07 12.35
N PRO A 191 11.61 -0.95 11.50
CA PRO A 191 10.45 -0.96 10.62
C PRO A 191 9.09 -0.90 11.35
N LEU A 192 8.99 -1.44 12.58
CA LEU A 192 7.76 -1.43 13.36
C LEU A 192 7.33 -0.01 13.76
N PRO A 193 8.14 0.76 14.54
CA PRO A 193 7.86 2.16 14.83
C PRO A 193 7.62 3.02 13.59
N ALA A 194 8.40 2.79 12.52
CA ALA A 194 8.22 3.51 11.27
C ALA A 194 6.84 3.25 10.64
N THR A 195 6.40 1.98 10.64
CA THR A 195 5.07 1.59 10.15
C THR A 195 3.97 2.17 11.04
N LEU A 196 4.18 2.24 12.36
CA LEU A 196 3.23 2.87 13.28
C LEU A 196 3.00 4.34 12.95
N VAL A 197 4.07 5.13 12.75
CA VAL A 197 3.96 6.55 12.33
C VAL A 197 3.19 6.67 11.02
N ARG A 198 3.51 5.83 10.03
CA ARG A 198 2.81 5.80 8.73
C ARG A 198 1.32 5.50 8.89
N MET A 199 0.97 4.50 9.71
CA MET A 199 -0.42 4.09 9.94
C MET A 199 -1.21 5.16 10.70
N VAL A 200 -0.62 5.81 11.70
CA VAL A 200 -1.26 6.93 12.42
C VAL A 200 -1.55 8.07 11.47
N ALA A 201 -0.56 8.48 10.67
CA ALA A 201 -0.73 9.53 9.67
C ALA A 201 -1.81 9.16 8.64
N ALA A 202 -1.81 7.91 8.18
CA ALA A 202 -2.79 7.39 7.24
C ALA A 202 -4.22 7.40 7.81
N MET A 203 -4.36 7.01 9.08
CA MET A 203 -5.64 7.01 9.81
C MET A 203 -6.20 8.43 9.90
N ILE A 204 -5.37 9.39 10.34
CA ILE A 204 -5.76 10.80 10.43
C ILE A 204 -6.21 11.30 9.05
N GLY A 205 -5.42 11.03 8.01
CA GLY A 205 -5.75 11.47 6.66
C GLY A 205 -7.03 10.83 6.11
N ALA A 206 -7.25 9.54 6.35
CA ALA A 206 -8.45 8.84 5.92
C ALA A 206 -9.70 9.42 6.59
N TRP A 207 -9.65 9.71 7.89
CA TRP A 207 -10.76 10.36 8.61
C TRP A 207 -11.00 11.80 8.16
N ILE A 208 -9.96 12.56 7.85
CA ILE A 208 -10.10 13.91 7.26
C ILE A 208 -10.85 13.82 5.93
N LEU A 209 -10.48 12.87 5.05
CA LEU A 209 -11.18 12.68 3.78
C LEU A 209 -12.67 12.36 3.98
N VAL A 210 -13.01 11.50 4.95
CA VAL A 210 -14.41 11.18 5.29
C VAL A 210 -15.18 12.42 5.73
N ILE A 211 -14.61 13.22 6.64
CA ILE A 211 -15.25 14.43 7.16
C ILE A 211 -15.48 15.44 6.03
N VAL A 212 -14.48 15.64 5.17
CA VAL A 212 -14.58 16.56 4.03
C VAL A 212 -15.65 16.09 3.03
N GLN A 213 -15.66 14.81 2.66
CA GLN A 213 -16.64 14.26 1.72
C GLN A 213 -18.07 14.37 2.26
N ARG A 214 -18.28 14.11 3.55
CA ARG A 214 -19.60 14.24 4.17
C ARG A 214 -20.11 15.69 4.12
N LYS A 215 -19.26 16.66 4.47
CA LYS A 215 -19.62 18.09 4.41
C LYS A 215 -19.98 18.55 3.00
N TRP A 216 -19.29 18.05 1.99
CA TRP A 216 -19.58 18.38 0.59
C TRP A 216 -20.91 17.78 0.12
N GLY A 217 -21.24 16.56 0.56
CA GLY A 217 -22.54 15.94 0.30
C GLY A 217 -23.70 16.72 0.91
N GLU A 218 -23.53 17.23 2.13
CA GLU A 218 -24.53 18.07 2.82
C GLU A 218 -24.73 19.41 2.08
N LEU A 219 -23.65 20.07 1.62
CA LEU A 219 -23.73 21.34 0.88
C LEU A 219 -24.35 21.21 -0.53
N GLY A 220 -24.13 20.10 -1.23
CA GLY A 220 -24.72 19.87 -2.56
C GLY A 220 -26.19 19.46 -2.54
N SER A 221 -26.76 19.25 -1.35
CA SER A 221 -28.18 18.91 -1.14
C SER A 221 -29.07 20.10 -0.76
N LEU A 222 -28.48 21.30 -0.65
CA LEU A 222 -29.15 22.61 -0.44
C LEU A 222 -29.36 23.34 -1.77
#